data_AF-A0AAD6AHP0-F1
#
_entry.id   AF-A0AAD6AHP0-F1
#
_cell.length_a   1.000
_cell.length_b   1.000
_cell.length_c   1.000
_cell.angle_alpha   90.00
_cell.angle_beta   90.00
_cell.angle_gamma   90.00
#
_symmetry.space_group_name_H-M   'P 1'
#
loop_
_entity.id
_entity.type
_entity.pdbx_description
1 polymer ?
#
loop_
_entity_poly.entity_id
_entity_poly.type
_entity_poly.pdbx_seq_one_letter_code
_entity_poly.pdbx_strand_id
1 'polypeptide(L)'
;MKMKMMFLPLFLPLMLLSGVRSDSLSGGGVHSDSCSHLLHDDITREALRQTADVVRMLPKEEKYSGRHRLLPRFCTNCSQRLIGWLELRDLMDVYQRSVFSRSAVRKLLSPEYKALLYRIQHTLQLCVSSPKPSKRFGAIKKMEKKIKKKRRDERALKAVREFNFALNWINELQQQHM
;
A
#
# COMPACT_ATOMS: atom_id res chain seq x y z
N MET A 1 -24.78 34.84 36.42
CA MET A 1 -24.12 35.76 35.47
C MET A 1 -23.74 34.98 34.22
N LYS A 2 -24.39 35.27 33.09
CA LYS A 2 -24.18 34.60 31.79
C LYS A 2 -23.33 35.52 30.92
N MET A 3 -22.07 35.15 30.65
CA MET A 3 -21.25 35.85 29.66
C MET A 3 -21.44 35.17 28.30
N LYS A 4 -22.19 35.85 27.42
CA LYS A 4 -22.26 35.59 25.98
C LYS A 4 -21.08 36.35 25.35
N MET A 5 -20.07 35.65 24.84
CA MET A 5 -19.13 36.24 23.88
C MET A 5 -19.61 35.90 22.47
N MET A 6 -20.07 36.94 21.78
CA MET A 6 -20.21 36.97 20.32
C MET A 6 -18.84 37.30 19.73
N PHE A 7 -18.35 36.48 18.82
CA PHE A 7 -17.30 36.89 17.88
C PHE A 7 -17.84 36.68 16.45
N LEU A 8 -17.91 37.78 15.72
CA LEU A 8 -18.33 37.90 14.33
C LEU A 8 -17.29 37.24 13.39
N PRO A 9 -17.70 36.72 12.21
CA PRO A 9 -16.78 36.22 11.19
C PRO A 9 -16.34 37.35 10.25
N LEU A 10 -15.03 37.43 9.96
CA LEU A 10 -14.49 38.27 8.89
C LEU A 10 -14.30 37.40 7.64
N PHE A 11 -15.22 37.56 6.70
CA PHE A 11 -15.04 37.20 5.30
C PHE A 11 -14.22 38.30 4.60
N LEU A 12 -13.19 37.91 3.85
CA LEU A 12 -12.88 38.54 2.56
C LEU A 12 -11.97 37.65 1.72
N PRO A 13 -12.39 37.26 0.50
CA PRO A 13 -11.54 36.59 -0.49
C PRO A 13 -10.87 37.66 -1.37
N LEU A 14 -9.56 37.54 -1.60
CA LEU A 14 -8.87 38.23 -2.67
C LEU A 14 -8.26 37.20 -3.62
N MET A 15 -8.98 36.96 -4.72
CA MET A 15 -8.43 36.40 -5.95
C MET A 15 -7.78 37.54 -6.74
N LEU A 16 -6.65 37.27 -7.39
CA LEU A 16 -6.24 37.64 -8.77
C LEU A 16 -4.70 37.50 -8.85
N LEU A 17 -4.25 36.45 -9.54
CA LEU A 17 -3.63 36.50 -10.88
C LEU A 17 -2.21 37.09 -10.90
N SER A 18 -1.23 36.20 -10.82
CA SER A 18 0.01 36.34 -11.61
C SER A 18 0.23 35.02 -12.34
N GLY A 19 -0.14 35.03 -13.62
CA GLY A 19 0.26 34.00 -14.56
C GLY A 19 1.77 34.05 -14.75
N VAL A 20 2.42 32.93 -14.50
CA VAL A 20 3.70 32.59 -15.11
C VAL A 20 3.46 31.25 -15.80
N ARG A 21 3.29 31.32 -17.13
CA ARG A 21 3.50 30.18 -18.02
C ARG A 21 5.01 29.92 -18.00
N SER A 22 5.42 28.91 -17.27
CA SER A 22 6.65 28.19 -17.58
C SER A 22 6.22 26.83 -18.10
N ASP A 23 5.95 26.82 -19.42
CA ASP A 23 6.11 25.61 -20.22
C ASP A 23 7.57 25.20 -20.10
N SER A 24 7.82 24.17 -19.32
CA SER A 24 9.05 23.42 -19.36
C SER A 24 8.65 21.96 -19.30
N LEU A 25 8.50 21.40 -20.50
CA LEU A 25 8.64 19.98 -20.76
C LEU A 25 9.89 19.47 -20.05
N SER A 26 9.70 18.79 -18.93
CA SER A 26 10.64 17.78 -18.47
C SER A 26 9.88 16.85 -17.54
N GLY A 27 9.13 15.93 -18.16
CA GLY A 27 8.64 14.73 -17.50
C GLY A 27 9.84 13.86 -17.13
N GLY A 28 10.53 14.23 -16.07
CA GLY A 28 11.65 13.49 -15.51
C GLY A 28 11.16 12.11 -15.09
N GLY A 29 11.64 11.09 -15.81
CA GLY A 29 11.30 9.70 -15.63
C GLY A 29 11.41 9.27 -14.18
N VAL A 30 10.29 8.76 -13.66
CA VAL A 30 10.29 7.92 -12.46
C VAL A 30 11.25 6.78 -12.75
N HIS A 31 12.27 6.60 -11.90
CA HIS A 31 13.26 5.53 -11.95
C HIS A 31 12.59 4.14 -11.72
N SER A 32 11.75 3.70 -12.65
CA SER A 32 11.02 2.43 -12.59
C SER A 32 11.97 1.23 -12.59
N ASP A 33 13.06 1.33 -13.36
CA ASP A 33 14.04 0.24 -13.51
C ASP A 33 14.83 0.00 -12.21
N SER A 34 15.01 1.03 -11.37
CA SER A 34 15.78 0.94 -10.12
C SER A 34 15.15 -0.03 -9.11
N CYS A 35 13.81 -0.11 -9.06
CA CYS A 35 13.13 -1.00 -8.13
C CYS A 35 13.39 -2.48 -8.45
N SER A 36 13.39 -2.84 -9.74
CA SER A 36 13.63 -4.20 -10.20
C SER A 36 15.04 -4.69 -9.86
N HIS A 37 16.05 -3.83 -9.93
CA HIS A 37 17.43 -4.20 -9.58
C HIS A 37 17.65 -4.32 -8.07
N LEU A 38 16.96 -3.51 -7.25
CA LEU A 38 17.16 -3.48 -5.80
C LEU A 38 16.36 -4.54 -5.06
N LEU A 39 15.21 -4.95 -5.61
CA LEU A 39 14.49 -6.12 -5.17
C LEU A 39 15.01 -7.30 -6.02
N HIS A 40 15.91 -8.10 -5.48
CA HIS A 40 16.30 -9.35 -6.13
C HIS A 40 15.16 -10.38 -6.03
N ASP A 41 15.03 -11.24 -7.04
CA ASP A 41 14.04 -12.32 -7.10
C ASP A 41 14.02 -13.19 -5.84
N ASP A 42 15.18 -13.41 -5.23
CA ASP A 42 15.32 -14.21 -4.01
C ASP A 42 14.56 -13.60 -2.83
N ILE A 43 14.49 -12.27 -2.74
CA ILE A 43 13.77 -11.56 -1.67
C ILE A 43 12.27 -11.79 -1.83
N THR A 44 11.74 -11.59 -3.04
CA THR A 44 10.31 -11.76 -3.33
C THR A 44 9.90 -13.23 -3.17
N ARG A 45 10.73 -14.17 -3.62
CA ARG A 45 10.51 -15.61 -3.50
C ARG A 45 10.50 -16.08 -2.06
N GLU A 46 11.46 -15.63 -1.24
CA GLU A 46 11.48 -15.96 0.18
C GLU A 46 10.25 -15.37 0.90
N ALA A 47 9.84 -14.15 0.53
CA ALA A 47 8.63 -13.54 1.10
C ALA A 47 7.37 -14.32 0.73
N LEU A 48 7.28 -14.86 -0.50
CA LEU A 48 6.19 -15.73 -0.92
C LEU A 48 6.16 -17.02 -0.11
N ARG A 49 7.32 -17.66 0.09
CA ARG A 49 7.44 -18.88 0.91
C ARG A 49 6.97 -18.65 2.33
N GLN A 50 7.50 -17.63 3.00
CA GLN A 50 7.13 -17.31 4.38
C GLN A 50 5.66 -16.83 4.50
N THR A 51 5.12 -16.14 3.49
CA THR A 51 3.69 -15.83 3.42
C THR A 51 2.85 -17.11 3.40
N ALA A 52 3.23 -18.09 2.58
CA ALA A 52 2.52 -19.37 2.52
C ALA A 52 2.55 -20.09 3.88
N ASP A 53 3.66 -20.06 4.58
CA ASP A 53 3.80 -20.63 5.93
C ASP A 53 2.87 -19.96 6.92
N VAL A 54 2.86 -18.63 6.96
CA VAL A 54 1.93 -17.87 7.81
C VAL A 54 0.48 -18.20 7.47
N VAL A 55 0.13 -18.25 6.18
CA VAL A 55 -1.24 -18.54 5.73
C VAL A 55 -1.70 -19.95 6.13
N ARG A 56 -0.79 -20.93 6.15
CA ARG A 56 -1.09 -22.30 6.63
C ARG A 56 -1.42 -22.33 8.13
N MET A 57 -0.83 -21.44 8.92
CA MET A 57 -1.09 -21.31 10.36
C MET A 57 -2.39 -20.55 10.69
N LEU A 58 -2.99 -19.86 9.72
CA LEU A 58 -4.20 -19.07 9.95
C LEU A 58 -5.45 -19.95 10.13
N PRO A 59 -6.39 -19.58 11.02
CA PRO A 59 -7.63 -20.33 11.22
C PRO A 59 -8.42 -20.48 9.91
N LYS A 60 -8.83 -21.70 9.55
CA LYS A 60 -9.51 -22.02 8.27
C LYS A 60 -10.95 -21.50 8.15
N GLU A 61 -11.40 -20.66 9.09
CA GLU A 61 -12.80 -20.28 9.25
C GLU A 61 -13.39 -19.68 7.95
N GLU A 62 -14.54 -20.22 7.50
CA GLU A 62 -15.26 -19.79 6.30
C GLU A 62 -15.55 -18.28 6.25
N LYS A 63 -15.72 -17.65 7.43
CA LYS A 63 -15.92 -16.20 7.55
C LYS A 63 -14.73 -15.37 7.07
N TYR A 64 -13.52 -15.93 7.03
CA TYR A 64 -12.34 -15.27 6.43
C TYR A 64 -12.23 -15.53 4.93
N SER A 65 -12.82 -16.62 4.45
CA SER A 65 -12.90 -17.02 3.04
C SER A 65 -14.04 -16.32 2.28
N GLY A 66 -14.82 -15.45 2.94
CA GLY A 66 -15.97 -14.79 2.33
C GLY A 66 -15.66 -14.18 0.96
N ARG A 67 -16.57 -14.37 0.00
CA ARG A 67 -16.41 -14.12 -1.46
C ARG A 67 -15.87 -12.74 -1.86
N HIS A 68 -15.92 -11.75 -0.97
CA HIS A 68 -15.47 -10.40 -1.26
C HIS A 68 -14.00 -10.19 -0.89
N ARG A 69 -13.15 -10.00 -1.91
CA ARG A 69 -11.75 -9.63 -1.80
C ARG A 69 -11.57 -8.31 -1.01
N LEU A 70 -10.58 -8.24 -0.13
CA LEU A 70 -10.19 -7.00 0.53
C LEU A 70 -9.34 -6.13 -0.39
N LEU A 71 -8.31 -6.74 -1.00
CA LEU A 71 -7.44 -6.08 -1.95
C LEU A 71 -8.22 -5.58 -3.18
N PRO A 72 -7.92 -4.39 -3.69
CA PRO A 72 -8.38 -3.98 -5.01
C PRO A 72 -7.93 -5.00 -6.07
N ARG A 73 -8.76 -5.22 -7.10
CA ARG A 73 -8.38 -6.05 -8.24
C ARG A 73 -7.49 -5.23 -9.18
N PHE A 74 -6.21 -5.16 -8.85
CA PHE A 74 -5.20 -4.58 -9.71
C PHE A 74 -4.65 -5.60 -10.72
N CYS A 75 -3.95 -5.09 -11.72
CA CYS A 75 -3.25 -5.84 -12.76
C CYS A 75 -1.94 -5.12 -13.07
N THR A 76 -0.90 -5.83 -13.48
CA THR A 76 0.37 -5.25 -13.92
C THR A 76 0.39 -4.95 -15.42
N ASN A 77 -0.59 -5.47 -16.19
CA ASN A 77 -0.65 -5.36 -17.66
C ASN A 77 -2.08 -5.08 -18.21
N CYS A 78 -2.90 -4.25 -17.54
CA CYS A 78 -4.25 -3.95 -18.05
C CYS A 78 -4.62 -2.46 -18.05
N SER A 79 -5.50 -2.10 -18.99
CA SER A 79 -5.86 -0.70 -19.30
C SER A 79 -6.58 0.04 -18.17
N GLN A 80 -7.40 -0.64 -17.35
CA GLN A 80 -8.29 0.05 -16.40
C GLN A 80 -7.86 -0.03 -14.93
N ARG A 81 -6.88 -0.85 -14.55
CA ARG A 81 -6.47 -1.05 -13.13
C ARG A 81 -4.98 -1.37 -12.95
N LEU A 82 -4.15 -0.73 -13.77
CA LEU A 82 -2.70 -0.83 -13.69
C LEU A 82 -2.20 -0.54 -12.27
N ILE A 83 -1.32 -1.40 -11.77
CA ILE A 83 -0.52 -1.21 -10.55
C ILE A 83 0.93 -1.08 -10.97
N GLY A 84 1.58 -0.02 -10.52
CA GLY A 84 3.03 0.16 -10.65
C GLY A 84 3.71 0.16 -9.28
N TRP A 85 5.01 0.45 -9.30
CA TRP A 85 5.84 0.53 -8.10
C TRP A 85 5.31 1.53 -7.06
N LEU A 86 4.75 2.66 -7.49
CA LEU A 86 4.17 3.67 -6.61
C LEU A 86 2.95 3.16 -5.84
N GLU A 87 2.03 2.48 -6.52
CA GLU A 87 0.90 1.85 -5.86
C GLU A 87 1.33 0.71 -4.92
N LEU A 88 2.36 -0.06 -5.26
CA LEU A 88 2.88 -1.11 -4.39
C LEU A 88 3.53 -0.55 -3.13
N ARG A 89 4.29 0.54 -3.22
CA ARG A 89 4.83 1.26 -2.06
C ARG A 89 3.70 1.70 -1.11
N ASP A 90 2.65 2.33 -1.66
CA ASP A 90 1.50 2.79 -0.87
C ASP A 90 0.73 1.60 -0.25
N LEU A 91 0.62 0.49 -0.96
CA LEU A 91 -0.03 -0.73 -0.48
C LEU A 91 0.76 -1.37 0.65
N MET A 92 2.07 -1.52 0.48
CA MET A 92 2.96 -2.12 1.47
C MET A 92 3.01 -1.29 2.75
N ASP A 93 3.00 0.05 2.66
CA ASP A 93 2.86 0.94 3.82
C ASP A 93 1.57 0.62 4.62
N VAL A 94 0.45 0.46 3.93
CA VAL A 94 -0.82 0.10 4.56
C VAL A 94 -0.76 -1.27 5.23
N TYR A 95 -0.12 -2.26 4.60
CA TYR A 95 0.07 -3.58 5.19
C TYR A 95 0.91 -3.51 6.46
N GLN A 96 2.05 -2.82 6.44
CA GLN A 96 2.90 -2.63 7.61
C GLN A 96 2.12 -1.99 8.76
N ARG A 97 1.49 -0.83 8.53
CA ARG A 97 0.87 -0.05 9.61
C ARG A 97 -0.51 -0.54 10.05
N SER A 98 -1.26 -1.26 9.20
CA SER A 98 -2.65 -1.64 9.49
C SER A 98 -2.91 -3.14 9.60
N VAL A 99 -2.03 -3.97 9.03
CA VAL A 99 -2.15 -5.44 9.03
C VAL A 99 -1.08 -6.07 9.91
N PHE A 100 0.20 -5.93 9.58
CA PHE A 100 1.31 -6.58 10.30
C PHE A 100 1.54 -6.00 11.70
N SER A 101 1.15 -4.74 11.93
CA SER A 101 1.16 -4.11 13.25
C SER A 101 0.13 -4.70 14.23
N ARG A 102 -0.87 -5.44 13.75
CA ARG A 102 -1.93 -6.00 14.59
C ARG A 102 -1.40 -7.15 15.43
N SER A 103 -1.73 -7.17 16.71
CA SER A 103 -1.27 -8.22 17.65
C SER A 103 -1.60 -9.63 17.15
N ALA A 104 -2.79 -9.83 16.57
CA ALA A 104 -3.22 -11.11 16.02
C ALA A 104 -2.34 -11.62 14.87
N VAL A 105 -1.74 -10.71 14.08
CA VAL A 105 -0.85 -11.03 12.96
C VAL A 105 0.61 -11.03 13.41
N ARG A 106 1.04 -9.99 14.13
CA ARG A 106 2.43 -9.75 14.58
C ARG A 106 3.04 -10.93 15.33
N LYS A 107 2.21 -11.68 16.07
CA LYS A 107 2.62 -12.88 16.83
C LYS A 107 2.90 -14.09 15.93
N LEU A 108 2.40 -14.10 14.70
CA LEU A 108 2.59 -15.17 13.72
C LEU A 108 3.82 -14.95 12.84
N LEU A 109 4.35 -13.72 12.82
CA LEU A 109 5.48 -13.35 11.99
C LEU A 109 6.79 -13.60 12.77
N SER A 110 7.66 -14.45 12.22
CA SER A 110 9.00 -14.65 12.77
C SER A 110 9.83 -13.37 12.68
N PRO A 111 10.90 -13.21 13.48
CA PRO A 111 11.83 -12.09 13.35
C PRO A 111 12.41 -11.94 11.94
N GLU A 112 12.77 -13.05 11.30
CA GLU A 112 13.30 -13.10 9.94
C GLU A 112 12.26 -12.59 8.94
N TYR A 113 10.99 -13.00 9.11
CA TYR A 113 9.93 -12.53 8.23
C TYR A 113 9.67 -11.03 8.36
N LYS A 114 9.71 -10.51 9.59
CA LYS A 114 9.58 -9.06 9.84
C LYS A 114 10.70 -8.28 9.18
N ALA A 115 11.94 -8.76 9.31
CA ALA A 115 13.10 -8.14 8.68
C ALA A 115 12.98 -8.15 7.15
N LEU A 116 12.49 -9.26 6.57
CA LEU A 116 12.26 -9.38 5.13
C LEU A 116 11.18 -8.40 4.64
N LEU A 117 10.04 -8.32 5.32
CA LEU A 117 8.96 -7.38 4.98
C LEU A 117 9.40 -5.93 5.14
N TYR A 118 10.22 -5.62 6.15
CA TYR A 118 10.83 -4.31 6.34
C TYR A 118 11.75 -3.97 5.17
N ARG A 119 12.64 -4.89 4.76
CA ARG A 119 13.54 -4.71 3.63
C ARG A 119 12.77 -4.40 2.35
N ILE A 120 11.71 -5.14 2.05
CA ILE A 120 10.87 -4.89 0.87
C ILE A 120 10.27 -3.47 0.92
N GLN A 121 9.67 -3.08 2.05
CA GLN A 121 9.09 -1.75 2.22
C GLN A 121 10.14 -0.64 2.05
N HIS A 122 11.29 -0.81 2.69
CA HIS A 122 12.38 0.16 2.64
C HIS A 122 12.91 0.32 1.21
N THR A 123 13.11 -0.78 0.50
CA THR A 123 13.52 -0.73 -0.91
C THR A 123 12.49 0.00 -1.77
N LEU A 124 11.19 -0.30 -1.61
CA LEU A 124 10.12 0.41 -2.33
C LEU A 124 10.10 1.92 -2.02
N GLN A 125 10.42 2.31 -0.79
CA GLN A 125 10.51 3.73 -0.40
C GLN A 125 11.71 4.42 -1.05
N LEU A 126 12.85 3.73 -1.15
CA LEU A 126 14.05 4.28 -1.80
C LEU A 126 13.86 4.45 -3.30
N CYS A 127 13.40 3.40 -3.98
CA CYS A 127 13.34 3.40 -5.45
C CYS A 127 12.13 4.19 -5.99
N VAL A 128 11.09 4.40 -5.17
CA VAL A 128 9.91 5.19 -5.55
C VAL A 128 9.82 6.49 -4.73
N SER A 129 10.65 7.44 -5.13
CA SER A 129 10.64 8.80 -4.57
C SER A 129 9.55 9.65 -5.23
N SER A 130 8.33 9.59 -4.71
CA SER A 130 7.27 10.55 -5.05
C SER A 130 6.57 11.04 -3.78
N PRO A 131 6.54 12.37 -3.53
CA PRO A 131 5.78 12.93 -2.42
C PRO A 131 4.27 12.90 -2.69
N LYS A 132 3.86 12.71 -3.95
CA LYS A 132 2.45 12.66 -4.32
C LYS A 132 1.92 11.23 -4.18
N PRO A 133 0.72 11.05 -3.57
CA PRO A 133 0.07 9.74 -3.52
C PRO A 133 -0.25 9.24 -4.92
N SER A 134 -0.26 7.91 -5.09
CA SER A 134 -0.63 7.28 -6.36
C SER A 134 -2.03 7.69 -6.84
N LYS A 135 -2.27 7.63 -8.16
CA LYS A 135 -3.61 7.82 -8.74
C LYS A 135 -4.63 6.84 -8.16
N ARG A 136 -4.15 5.68 -7.67
CA ARG A 136 -4.98 4.63 -7.06
C ARG A 136 -4.99 4.64 -5.53
N PHE A 137 -4.36 5.62 -4.89
CA PHE A 137 -4.33 5.75 -3.44
C PHE A 137 -5.74 5.74 -2.83
N GLY A 138 -6.74 6.30 -3.52
CA GLY A 138 -8.14 6.22 -3.09
C GLY A 138 -8.69 4.79 -2.93
N ALA A 139 -8.30 3.86 -3.81
CA ALA A 139 -8.68 2.45 -3.72
C ALA A 139 -7.95 1.75 -2.56
N ILE A 140 -6.66 2.02 -2.39
CA ILE A 140 -5.84 1.51 -1.28
C ILE A 140 -6.39 2.01 0.06
N LYS A 141 -6.71 3.31 0.17
CA LYS A 141 -7.33 3.90 1.38
C LYS A 141 -8.71 3.31 1.68
N LYS A 142 -9.51 2.97 0.66
CA LYS A 142 -10.78 2.26 0.84
C LYS A 142 -10.56 0.86 1.43
N MET A 143 -9.55 0.13 0.96
CA MET A 143 -9.15 -1.16 1.53
C MET A 143 -8.72 -1.00 2.99
N GLU A 144 -7.86 -0.04 3.31
CA GLU A 144 -7.42 0.24 4.68
C GLU A 144 -8.60 0.53 5.61
N LYS A 145 -9.54 1.37 5.18
CA LYS A 145 -10.77 1.66 5.94
C LYS A 145 -11.58 0.40 6.20
N LYS A 146 -11.63 -0.55 5.26
CA LYS A 146 -12.27 -1.85 5.49
C LYS A 146 -11.53 -2.62 6.58
N ILE A 147 -10.20 -2.72 6.52
CA ILE A 147 -9.39 -3.45 7.52
C ILE A 147 -9.62 -2.86 8.93
N LYS A 148 -9.76 -1.54 9.07
CA LYS A 148 -9.92 -0.84 10.35
C LYS A 148 -11.33 -0.87 10.98
N LYS A 149 -12.35 -1.52 10.38
CA LYS A 149 -13.72 -1.59 10.96
C LYS A 149 -13.82 -2.52 12.18
N LYS A 150 -15.00 -2.63 12.83
CA LYS A 150 -15.31 -3.34 14.11
C LYS A 150 -14.84 -4.81 14.23
N ARG A 151 -14.27 -5.41 13.18
CA ARG A 151 -13.66 -6.76 13.17
C ARG A 151 -12.22 -6.68 12.65
N ARG A 152 -11.37 -5.91 13.34
CA ARG A 152 -10.04 -5.51 12.84
C ARG A 152 -9.11 -6.70 12.66
N ASP A 153 -9.06 -7.59 13.64
CA ASP A 153 -8.15 -8.74 13.63
C ASP A 153 -8.57 -9.77 12.58
N GLU A 154 -9.87 -10.10 12.53
CA GLU A 154 -10.45 -10.94 11.47
C GLU A 154 -10.10 -10.43 10.06
N ARG A 155 -10.23 -9.13 9.82
CA ARG A 155 -9.92 -8.53 8.52
C ARG A 155 -8.43 -8.43 8.26
N ALA A 156 -7.61 -8.28 9.29
CA ALA A 156 -6.16 -8.32 9.16
C ALA A 156 -5.69 -9.74 8.78
N LEU A 157 -6.20 -10.79 9.43
CA LEU A 157 -5.90 -12.17 9.08
C LEU A 157 -6.34 -12.51 7.65
N LYS A 158 -7.50 -12.00 7.22
CA LYS A 158 -7.92 -12.09 5.81
C LYS A 158 -6.97 -11.35 4.87
N ALA A 159 -6.52 -10.14 5.23
CA ALA A 159 -5.56 -9.40 4.42
C ALA A 159 -4.22 -10.14 4.27
N VAL A 160 -3.78 -10.87 5.31
CA VAL A 160 -2.60 -11.76 5.24
C VAL A 160 -2.82 -12.89 4.22
N ARG A 161 -4.02 -13.51 4.17
CA ARG A 161 -4.34 -14.53 3.15
C ARG A 161 -4.25 -14.00 1.72
N GLU A 162 -4.58 -12.73 1.53
CA GLU A 162 -4.52 -12.08 0.22
C GLU A 162 -3.15 -11.44 -0.08
N PHE A 163 -2.19 -11.48 0.85
CA PHE A 163 -0.91 -10.77 0.70
C PHE A 163 -0.04 -11.32 -0.42
N ASN A 164 -0.18 -12.60 -0.76
CA ASN A 164 0.47 -13.22 -1.90
C ASN A 164 0.22 -12.47 -3.22
N PHE A 165 -0.95 -11.85 -3.39
CA PHE A 165 -1.24 -11.03 -4.57
C PHE A 165 -0.31 -9.81 -4.67
N ALA A 166 0.00 -9.16 -3.54
CA ALA A 166 0.91 -8.01 -3.54
C ALA A 166 2.34 -8.44 -3.93
N LEU A 167 2.80 -9.58 -3.40
CA LEU A 167 4.11 -10.14 -3.73
C LEU A 167 4.18 -10.61 -5.20
N ASN A 168 3.11 -11.19 -5.73
CA ASN A 168 3.04 -11.57 -7.14
C ASN A 168 3.09 -10.35 -8.06
N TRP A 169 2.42 -9.24 -7.70
CA TRP A 169 2.54 -7.99 -8.47
C TRP A 169 3.95 -7.42 -8.44
N ILE A 170 4.67 -7.52 -7.31
CA ILE A 170 6.10 -7.17 -7.26
C ILE A 170 6.88 -8.05 -8.25
N ASN A 171 6.70 -9.37 -8.19
CA ASN A 171 7.39 -10.32 -9.06
C ASN A 171 7.10 -10.06 -10.56
N GLU A 172 5.84 -9.83 -10.90
CA GLU A 172 5.42 -9.50 -12.27
C GLU A 172 6.09 -8.22 -12.77
N LEU A 173 6.17 -7.16 -11.95
CA LEU A 173 6.85 -5.92 -12.33
C LEU A 173 8.37 -6.10 -12.44
N GLN A 174 9.00 -6.95 -11.62
CA GLN A 174 10.43 -7.28 -11.76
C GLN A 174 10.70 -7.89 -13.15
N GLN A 175 9.80 -8.77 -13.61
CA GLN A 175 9.93 -9.49 -14.88
C GLN A 175 9.61 -8.65 -16.12
N GLN A 176 8.90 -7.53 -15.99
CA GLN A 176 8.58 -6.64 -17.13
C GLN A 176 9.78 -5.84 -17.65
N HIS A 177 10.87 -5.76 -16.86
CA HIS A 177 12.07 -4.99 -17.17
C HIS A 177 13.29 -5.88 -17.49
N MET A 178 13.09 -7.20 -17.63
CA MET A 178 14.07 -8.14 -18.19
C MET A 178 13.75 -8.42 -19.66
#